data_AF-A0A7D9IMV5-F1
#
_entry.id   AF-A0A7D9IMV5-F1
#
_cell.length_a   1.000
_cell.length_b   1.000
_cell.length_c   1.000
_cell.angle_alpha   90.00
_cell.angle_beta   90.00
_cell.angle_gamma   90.00
#
_symmetry.space_group_name_H-M   'P 1'
#
loop_
_entity.id
_entity.type
_entity.pdbx_description
1 polymer ?
#
loop_
_entity_poly.entity_id
_entity_poly.type
_entity_poly.pdbx_seq_one_letter_code
_entity_poly.pdbx_strand_id
1 'polypeptide(L)'
;MAHSRLTDAKYKNWVTFGRAIQITRNGVETIIQNAADKYHTSLLATLPNNVPTWKSHLENAHRSRDKRKISWSNSDDTQWLIVGASWEIAKIFMAPLGPRKLDAVNAKTTDISGLLNVLEWSPRGTNGMFNTGVDLSKIAAARSARNVWAHAPLLRVSDADKVDAFASLTSLLQDPELNGDKHVQDAIMELNSLSHTCLAVIEEKELELFVQLRRELGQDIVSLGSDLKDEVGANIEQIKDQMKGLDEFVKKSELQDDLKTFEKKINHLEDSTNSRLEHLEKAISESPQISCDVSKS
;
A
#
# COMPACT_ATOMS: atom_id res chain seq x y z
N MET A 1 23.92 -7.50 -25.64
CA MET A 1 22.79 -8.18 -24.97
C MET A 1 21.41 -7.79 -25.52
N ALA A 2 21.16 -6.54 -25.95
CA ALA A 2 19.85 -6.16 -26.54
C ALA A 2 19.50 -6.88 -27.85
N HIS A 3 20.46 -7.02 -28.77
CA HIS A 3 20.25 -7.65 -30.08
C HIS A 3 19.80 -9.13 -30.04
N SER A 4 20.14 -9.91 -29.00
CA SER A 4 19.77 -11.33 -28.94
C SER A 4 18.34 -11.57 -28.47
N ARG A 5 17.71 -10.60 -27.81
CA ARG A 5 16.30 -10.68 -27.36
C ARG A 5 15.35 -10.36 -28.52
N LEU A 6 15.74 -9.45 -29.39
CA LEU A 6 14.92 -9.04 -30.56
C LEU A 6 14.88 -10.08 -31.67
N THR A 7 15.69 -11.13 -31.60
CA THR A 7 15.60 -12.29 -32.48
C THR A 7 14.84 -13.46 -31.84
N ASP A 8 14.50 -13.38 -30.55
CA ASP A 8 13.80 -14.43 -29.81
C ASP A 8 12.28 -14.33 -30.04
N ALA A 9 11.72 -15.30 -30.76
CA ALA A 9 10.29 -15.37 -31.05
C ALA A 9 9.41 -15.38 -29.79
N LYS A 10 9.85 -16.03 -28.70
CA LYS A 10 9.08 -16.10 -27.46
C LYS A 10 9.05 -14.77 -26.71
N TYR A 11 10.15 -14.01 -26.79
CA TYR A 11 10.18 -12.65 -26.26
C TYR A 11 9.27 -11.72 -27.07
N LYS A 12 9.33 -11.79 -28.41
CA LYS A 12 8.40 -11.06 -29.28
C LYS A 12 6.94 -11.34 -28.95
N ASN A 13 6.60 -12.61 -28.68
CA ASN A 13 5.26 -13.00 -28.25
C ASN A 13 4.86 -12.33 -26.94
N TRP A 14 5.76 -12.29 -25.95
CA TRP A 14 5.50 -11.62 -24.68
C TRP A 14 5.25 -10.11 -24.85
N VAL A 15 6.03 -9.44 -25.70
CA VAL A 15 5.86 -8.02 -26.05
C VAL A 15 4.51 -7.78 -26.73
N THR A 16 4.18 -8.57 -27.77
CA THR A 16 2.88 -8.49 -28.46
C THR A 16 1.71 -8.71 -27.51
N PHE A 17 1.83 -9.70 -26.63
CA PHE A 17 0.80 -10.01 -25.65
C PHE A 17 0.63 -8.85 -24.65
N GLY A 18 1.72 -8.26 -24.16
CA GLY A 18 1.65 -7.07 -23.31
C GLY A 18 0.88 -5.92 -23.97
N ARG A 19 1.12 -5.69 -25.26
CA ARG A 19 0.35 -4.70 -26.02
C ARG A 19 -1.14 -5.08 -26.15
N ALA A 20 -1.46 -6.36 -26.36
CA ALA A 20 -2.85 -6.81 -26.40
C ALA A 20 -3.60 -6.58 -25.08
N ILE A 21 -2.92 -6.77 -23.94
CA ILE A 21 -3.46 -6.46 -22.61
C ILE A 21 -3.75 -4.96 -22.49
N GLN A 22 -2.84 -4.10 -22.95
CA GLN A 22 -3.02 -2.64 -22.94
C GLN A 22 -4.19 -2.19 -23.82
N ILE A 23 -4.31 -2.76 -25.03
CA ILE A 23 -5.43 -2.46 -25.93
C ILE A 23 -6.76 -2.82 -25.26
N THR A 24 -6.83 -4.02 -24.68
CA THR A 24 -8.03 -4.46 -23.93
C THR A 24 -8.36 -3.50 -22.79
N ARG A 25 -7.35 -3.08 -22.02
CA ARG A 25 -7.51 -2.09 -20.94
C ARG A 25 -8.13 -0.81 -21.47
N ASN A 26 -7.53 -0.22 -22.50
CA ASN A 26 -8.00 1.04 -23.08
C ASN A 26 -9.43 0.90 -23.63
N GLY A 27 -9.78 -0.26 -24.20
CA GLY A 27 -11.13 -0.54 -24.68
C GLY A 27 -12.18 -0.53 -23.56
N VAL A 28 -11.87 -1.11 -22.39
CA VAL A 28 -12.83 -1.18 -21.26
C VAL A 28 -12.80 0.04 -20.34
N GLU A 29 -11.77 0.89 -20.44
CA GLU A 29 -11.57 2.06 -19.58
C GLU A 29 -12.78 3.00 -19.58
N THR A 30 -13.16 3.51 -20.76
CA THR A 30 -14.22 4.53 -20.89
C THR A 30 -15.57 4.00 -20.43
N ILE A 31 -15.91 2.76 -20.80
CA ILE A 31 -17.18 2.16 -20.42
C ILE A 31 -17.27 1.93 -18.91
N ILE A 32 -16.19 1.50 -18.25
CA ILE A 32 -16.17 1.33 -16.79
C ILE A 32 -16.26 2.68 -16.09
N GLN A 33 -15.56 3.71 -16.57
CA GLN A 33 -15.67 5.06 -16.00
C GLN A 33 -17.10 5.57 -16.08
N ASN A 34 -17.72 5.49 -17.26
CA ASN A 34 -19.09 5.94 -17.47
C ASN A 34 -20.09 5.15 -16.61
N ALA A 35 -19.87 3.85 -16.43
CA ALA A 35 -20.69 3.00 -15.58
C ALA A 35 -20.56 3.39 -14.10
N ALA A 36 -19.35 3.65 -13.62
CA ALA A 36 -19.10 4.13 -12.26
C ALA A 36 -19.75 5.48 -12.01
N ASP A 37 -19.63 6.44 -12.95
CA ASP A 37 -20.24 7.77 -12.86
C ASP A 37 -21.77 7.69 -12.76
N LYS A 38 -22.40 6.87 -13.61
CA LYS A 38 -23.85 6.64 -13.59
C LYS A 38 -24.30 5.99 -12.29
N TYR A 39 -23.57 4.97 -11.82
CA TYR A 39 -23.91 4.28 -10.57
C TYR A 39 -23.82 5.23 -9.39
N HIS A 40 -22.73 6.00 -9.28
CA HIS A 40 -22.55 6.98 -8.23
C HIS A 40 -23.64 8.06 -8.24
N THR A 41 -23.99 8.57 -9.41
CA THR A 41 -25.11 9.53 -9.56
C THR A 41 -26.44 8.93 -9.08
N SER A 42 -26.68 7.65 -9.39
CA SER A 42 -27.88 6.94 -8.91
C SER A 42 -27.88 6.78 -7.37
N LEU A 43 -26.72 6.46 -6.77
CA LEU A 43 -26.60 6.38 -5.31
C LEU A 43 -26.89 7.72 -4.63
N LEU A 44 -26.34 8.82 -5.16
CA LEU A 44 -26.61 10.18 -4.69
C LEU A 44 -28.10 10.55 -4.76
N ALA A 45 -28.82 10.05 -5.78
CA ALA A 45 -30.24 10.34 -5.96
C ALA A 45 -31.16 9.47 -5.10
N THR A 46 -30.74 8.25 -4.76
CA THR A 46 -31.62 7.21 -4.20
C THR A 46 -31.33 6.86 -2.74
N LEU A 47 -30.10 7.07 -2.28
CA LEU A 47 -29.71 6.74 -0.91
C LEU A 47 -29.66 8.00 -0.03
N PRO A 48 -29.97 7.85 1.27
CA PRO A 48 -29.68 8.89 2.25
C PRO A 48 -28.22 9.34 2.22
N ASN A 49 -27.98 10.65 2.37
CA ASN A 49 -26.65 11.27 2.40
C ASN A 49 -25.92 10.99 3.73
N ASN A 50 -25.59 9.72 4.00
CA ASN A 50 -24.74 9.32 5.11
C ASN A 50 -23.91 8.08 4.76
N VAL A 51 -22.63 8.10 5.18
CA VAL A 51 -21.65 7.04 4.91
C VAL A 51 -22.07 5.67 5.44
N PRO A 52 -22.62 5.51 6.66
CA PRO A 52 -23.04 4.19 7.15
C PRO A 52 -24.06 3.48 6.25
N THR A 53 -25.05 4.23 5.73
CA THR A 53 -26.07 3.68 4.82
C THR A 53 -25.45 3.25 3.50
N TRP A 54 -24.56 4.07 2.94
CA TRP A 54 -23.82 3.74 1.73
C TRP A 54 -22.95 2.51 1.92
N LYS A 55 -22.26 2.41 3.06
CA LYS A 55 -21.42 1.26 3.39
C LYS A 55 -22.23 -0.04 3.41
N SER A 56 -23.37 -0.05 4.11
CA SER A 56 -24.29 -1.21 4.10
C SER A 56 -24.82 -1.53 2.70
N HIS A 57 -25.15 -0.51 1.90
CA HIS A 57 -25.59 -0.73 0.52
C HIS A 57 -24.50 -1.36 -0.34
N LEU A 58 -23.31 -0.77 -0.35
CA LEU A 58 -22.16 -1.25 -1.14
C LEU A 58 -21.73 -2.64 -0.72
N GLU A 59 -21.76 -2.94 0.59
CA GLU A 59 -21.48 -4.28 1.09
C GLU A 59 -22.45 -5.31 0.52
N ASN A 60 -23.74 -5.00 0.49
CA ASN A 60 -24.77 -5.88 -0.06
C ASN A 60 -24.75 -5.97 -1.59
N ALA A 61 -24.40 -4.87 -2.26
CA ALA A 61 -24.29 -4.77 -3.70
C ALA A 61 -23.06 -5.52 -4.27
N HIS A 62 -22.01 -5.69 -3.45
CA HIS A 62 -20.79 -6.38 -3.84
C HIS A 62 -21.04 -7.87 -4.13
N ARG A 63 -20.70 -8.33 -5.34
CA ARG A 63 -21.02 -9.69 -5.82
C ARG A 63 -20.19 -10.81 -5.19
N SER A 64 -19.05 -10.50 -4.59
CA SER A 64 -18.31 -11.50 -3.81
C SER A 64 -19.14 -12.00 -2.63
N ARG A 65 -19.29 -13.33 -2.52
CA ARG A 65 -19.87 -14.00 -1.35
C ARG A 65 -18.97 -13.89 -0.11
N ASP A 66 -17.67 -13.67 -0.31
CA ASP A 66 -16.73 -13.43 0.77
C ASP A 66 -16.59 -11.92 1.00
N LYS A 67 -17.15 -11.43 2.12
CA LYS A 67 -17.11 -10.01 2.51
C LYS A 67 -15.69 -9.54 2.85
N ARG A 68 -14.77 -10.46 3.16
CA ARG A 68 -13.35 -10.12 3.39
C ARG A 68 -12.65 -9.67 2.11
N LYS A 69 -13.25 -9.88 0.93
CA LYS A 69 -12.75 -9.37 -0.35
C LYS A 69 -13.11 -7.91 -0.61
N ILE A 70 -13.95 -7.30 0.23
CA ILE A 70 -14.31 -5.89 0.10
C ILE A 70 -13.17 -5.05 0.67
N SER A 71 -12.48 -4.34 -0.22
CA SER A 71 -11.28 -3.59 0.13
C SER A 71 -11.63 -2.16 0.54
N TRP A 72 -12.27 -2.00 1.71
CA TRP A 72 -12.68 -0.68 2.21
C TRP A 72 -11.52 0.33 2.28
N SER A 73 -10.31 -0.14 2.59
CA SER A 73 -9.10 0.69 2.70
C SER A 73 -8.61 1.26 1.37
N ASN A 74 -9.13 0.80 0.23
CA ASN A 74 -8.84 1.40 -1.06
C ASN A 74 -9.48 2.79 -1.20
N SER A 75 -10.59 3.03 -0.51
CA SER A 75 -11.50 4.15 -0.77
C SER A 75 -11.48 5.17 0.37
N ASP A 76 -11.64 6.44 0.03
CA ASP A 76 -11.88 7.53 0.98
C ASP A 76 -13.39 7.78 1.13
N ASP A 77 -13.95 7.36 2.25
CA ASP A 77 -15.39 7.46 2.53
C ASP A 77 -15.88 8.90 2.76
N THR A 78 -14.96 9.84 3.02
CA THR A 78 -15.29 11.27 3.11
C THR A 78 -15.67 11.85 1.75
N GLN A 79 -15.27 11.20 0.66
CA GLN A 79 -15.53 11.64 -0.71
C GLN A 79 -16.82 11.06 -1.30
N TRP A 80 -17.40 10.01 -0.70
CA TRP A 80 -18.50 9.26 -1.32
C TRP A 80 -19.71 10.11 -1.68
N LEU A 81 -20.01 11.12 -0.87
CA LEU A 81 -21.17 12.00 -1.05
C LEU A 81 -20.87 13.22 -1.96
N ILE A 82 -19.64 13.35 -2.47
CA ILE A 82 -19.21 14.46 -3.32
C ILE A 82 -19.46 14.10 -4.78
N VAL A 83 -20.23 14.92 -5.50
CA VAL A 83 -20.50 14.74 -6.94
C VAL A 83 -19.18 14.62 -7.72
N GLY A 84 -19.07 13.58 -8.54
CA GLY A 84 -17.86 13.32 -9.34
C GLY A 84 -16.81 12.44 -8.66
N ALA A 85 -16.98 12.07 -7.39
CA ALA A 85 -16.11 11.12 -6.69
C ALA A 85 -16.48 9.65 -6.94
N SER A 86 -17.01 9.33 -8.13
CA SER A 86 -17.50 8.01 -8.50
C SER A 86 -16.43 6.91 -8.37
N TRP A 87 -15.17 7.28 -8.57
CA TRP A 87 -14.07 6.34 -8.53
C TRP A 87 -13.74 5.86 -7.11
N GLU A 88 -14.02 6.66 -6.08
CA GLU A 88 -13.90 6.19 -4.69
C GLU A 88 -14.90 5.05 -4.42
N ILE A 89 -16.08 5.09 -5.04
CA ILE A 89 -17.03 3.97 -5.00
C ILE A 89 -16.52 2.77 -5.81
N ALA A 90 -15.98 3.01 -7.01
CA ALA A 90 -15.45 1.93 -7.86
C ALA A 90 -14.31 1.13 -7.19
N LYS A 91 -13.44 1.81 -6.43
CA LYS A 91 -12.32 1.20 -5.68
C LYS A 91 -12.75 0.13 -4.67
N ILE A 92 -13.99 0.17 -4.19
CA ILE A 92 -14.56 -0.85 -3.29
C ILE A 92 -14.72 -2.20 -3.99
N PHE A 93 -14.93 -2.19 -5.31
CA PHE A 93 -15.06 -3.38 -6.15
C PHE A 93 -13.72 -3.83 -6.73
N MET A 94 -12.60 -3.34 -6.20
CA MET A 94 -11.25 -3.76 -6.57
C MET A 94 -10.62 -4.65 -5.48
N ALA A 95 -9.63 -5.45 -5.88
CA ALA A 95 -8.76 -6.12 -4.93
C ALA A 95 -7.95 -5.07 -4.12
N PRO A 96 -7.32 -5.45 -2.99
CA PRO A 96 -6.50 -4.52 -2.22
C PRO A 96 -5.43 -3.87 -3.11
N LEU A 97 -5.47 -2.54 -3.22
CA LEU A 97 -4.52 -1.76 -4.03
C LEU A 97 -3.21 -1.49 -3.29
N GLY A 98 -3.23 -1.58 -1.96
CA GLY A 98 -2.09 -1.24 -1.13
C GLY A 98 -1.66 0.21 -1.39
N PRO A 99 -0.36 0.48 -1.57
CA PRO A 99 0.15 1.82 -1.80
C PRO A 99 -0.37 2.48 -3.10
N ARG A 100 -0.71 1.66 -4.12
CA ARG A 100 -1.20 2.14 -5.43
C ARG A 100 -2.61 2.73 -5.39
N LYS A 101 -3.27 2.75 -4.23
CA LYS A 101 -4.61 3.35 -4.07
C LYS A 101 -4.66 4.83 -4.45
N LEU A 102 -3.54 5.55 -4.29
CA LEU A 102 -3.41 6.96 -4.66
C LEU A 102 -3.23 7.16 -6.16
N ASP A 103 -2.69 6.16 -6.86
CA ASP A 103 -2.51 6.21 -8.31
C ASP A 103 -3.81 5.90 -9.07
N ALA A 104 -4.66 5.04 -8.49
CA ALA A 104 -5.93 4.63 -9.08
C ALA A 104 -7.03 5.69 -8.92
N VAL A 105 -6.81 6.92 -9.41
CA VAL A 105 -7.76 8.05 -9.31
C VAL A 105 -8.97 7.95 -10.24
N ASN A 106 -8.86 7.22 -11.36
CA ASN A 106 -9.94 6.99 -12.32
C ASN A 106 -9.66 5.71 -13.13
N ALA A 107 -10.56 5.35 -14.07
CA ALA A 107 -10.33 4.21 -14.95
C ALA A 107 -9.04 4.35 -15.75
N LYS A 108 -8.71 5.57 -16.18
CA LYS A 108 -7.52 5.90 -16.99
C LYS A 108 -6.20 5.69 -16.27
N THR A 109 -6.15 5.67 -14.96
CA THR A 109 -4.94 5.38 -14.19
C THR A 109 -4.97 4.01 -13.52
N THR A 110 -6.09 3.28 -13.63
CA THR A 110 -6.25 1.96 -13.02
C THR A 110 -5.78 0.86 -13.96
N ASP A 111 -4.97 -0.07 -13.46
CA ASP A 111 -4.46 -1.17 -14.26
C ASP A 111 -5.58 -2.13 -14.73
N ILE A 112 -5.26 -3.01 -15.68
CA ILE A 112 -6.24 -3.98 -16.18
C ILE A 112 -6.78 -4.89 -15.07
N SER A 113 -5.97 -5.19 -14.04
CA SER A 113 -6.39 -6.06 -12.94
C SER A 113 -7.50 -5.43 -12.11
N GLY A 114 -7.38 -4.13 -11.81
CA GLY A 114 -8.38 -3.31 -11.14
C GLY A 114 -9.64 -3.21 -11.98
N LEU A 115 -9.53 -2.88 -13.27
CA LEU A 115 -10.69 -2.80 -14.16
C LEU A 115 -11.44 -4.14 -14.28
N LEU A 116 -10.74 -5.27 -14.39
CA LEU A 116 -11.36 -6.59 -14.40
C LEU A 116 -12.04 -6.94 -13.06
N ASN A 117 -11.50 -6.48 -11.92
CA ASN A 117 -12.20 -6.63 -10.63
C ASN A 117 -13.51 -5.84 -10.62
N VAL A 118 -13.50 -4.60 -11.11
CA VAL A 118 -14.72 -3.77 -11.17
C VAL A 118 -15.79 -4.48 -12.00
N LEU A 119 -15.45 -5.01 -13.18
CA LEU A 119 -16.40 -5.80 -14.00
C LEU A 119 -16.93 -7.04 -13.27
N GLU A 120 -16.09 -7.69 -12.46
CA GLU A 120 -16.46 -8.92 -11.76
C GLU A 120 -17.38 -8.66 -10.56
N TRP A 121 -17.03 -7.69 -9.72
CA TRP A 121 -17.59 -7.55 -8.38
C TRP A 121 -18.67 -6.49 -8.25
N SER A 122 -18.80 -5.60 -9.24
CA SER A 122 -19.80 -4.54 -9.23
C SER A 122 -21.24 -5.06 -9.33
N PRO A 123 -22.21 -4.32 -8.78
CA PRO A 123 -23.62 -4.70 -8.85
C PRO A 123 -24.14 -4.69 -10.28
N ARG A 124 -25.16 -5.53 -10.51
CA ARG A 124 -25.85 -5.69 -11.79
C ARG A 124 -27.32 -5.29 -11.67
N GLY A 125 -27.97 -4.98 -12.78
CA GLY A 125 -29.40 -4.70 -12.89
C GLY A 125 -29.68 -3.21 -13.06
N THR A 126 -30.97 -2.86 -13.06
CA THR A 126 -31.47 -1.49 -13.34
C THR A 126 -30.83 -0.39 -12.50
N ASN A 127 -30.42 -0.71 -11.27
CA ASN A 127 -29.74 0.21 -10.35
C ASN A 127 -28.28 -0.20 -10.07
N GLY A 128 -27.75 -1.15 -10.83
CA GLY A 128 -26.36 -1.60 -10.72
C GLY A 128 -25.41 -0.74 -11.54
N MET A 129 -24.12 -1.04 -11.44
CA MET A 129 -23.10 -0.40 -12.27
C MET A 129 -23.18 -0.89 -13.72
N PHE A 130 -23.52 -2.17 -13.90
CA PHE A 130 -23.74 -2.78 -15.21
C PHE A 130 -25.17 -3.31 -15.32
N ASN A 131 -25.75 -3.32 -16.51
CA ASN A 131 -27.14 -3.70 -16.69
C ASN A 131 -27.31 -5.22 -16.51
N THR A 132 -26.72 -6.01 -17.40
CA THR A 132 -26.69 -7.48 -17.29
C THR A 132 -25.37 -7.97 -16.70
N GLY A 133 -24.33 -7.17 -16.88
CA GLY A 133 -22.97 -7.43 -16.43
C GLY A 133 -22.24 -8.44 -17.30
N VAL A 134 -20.94 -8.21 -17.47
CA VAL A 134 -20.07 -9.02 -18.32
C VAL A 134 -20.04 -10.48 -17.87
N ASP A 135 -19.99 -11.42 -18.82
CA ASP A 135 -19.86 -12.85 -18.53
C ASP A 135 -18.64 -13.14 -17.65
N LEU A 136 -18.88 -13.76 -16.49
CA LEU A 136 -17.83 -14.08 -15.52
C LEU A 136 -16.76 -15.03 -16.09
N SER A 137 -17.14 -15.94 -16.98
CA SER A 137 -16.20 -16.86 -17.62
C SER A 137 -15.21 -16.13 -18.52
N LYS A 138 -15.65 -15.07 -19.22
CA LYS A 138 -14.80 -14.23 -20.06
C LYS A 138 -13.88 -13.35 -19.24
N ILE A 139 -14.37 -12.78 -18.13
CA ILE A 139 -13.52 -12.06 -17.17
C ILE A 139 -12.43 -13.01 -16.63
N ALA A 140 -12.82 -14.22 -16.20
CA ALA A 140 -11.87 -15.21 -15.69
C ALA A 140 -10.83 -15.62 -16.75
N ALA A 141 -11.24 -15.80 -18.00
CA ALA A 141 -10.31 -16.10 -19.11
C ALA A 141 -9.32 -14.95 -19.35
N ALA A 142 -9.80 -13.70 -19.39
CA ALA A 142 -8.92 -12.53 -19.54
C ALA A 142 -7.94 -12.37 -18.36
N ARG A 143 -8.37 -12.69 -17.14
CA ARG A 143 -7.51 -12.72 -15.95
C ARG A 143 -6.42 -13.78 -16.06
N SER A 144 -6.79 -14.99 -16.45
CA SER A 144 -5.86 -16.09 -16.68
C SER A 144 -4.84 -15.73 -17.75
N ALA A 145 -5.28 -15.14 -18.86
CA ALA A 145 -4.39 -14.63 -19.91
C ALA A 145 -3.39 -13.62 -19.32
N ARG A 146 -3.86 -12.58 -18.63
CA ARG A 146 -2.97 -11.58 -18.00
C ARG A 146 -1.96 -12.23 -17.06
N ASN A 147 -2.37 -13.22 -16.26
CA ASN A 147 -1.46 -13.93 -15.35
C ASN A 147 -0.35 -14.69 -16.09
N VAL A 148 -0.68 -15.35 -17.22
CA VAL A 148 0.32 -16.01 -18.07
C VAL A 148 1.37 -15.02 -18.55
N TRP A 149 0.95 -13.83 -18.99
CA TRP A 149 1.87 -12.77 -19.41
C TRP A 149 2.72 -12.23 -18.25
N ALA A 150 2.07 -11.88 -17.13
CA ALA A 150 2.73 -11.24 -15.99
C ALA A 150 3.75 -12.15 -15.28
N HIS A 151 3.51 -13.47 -15.31
CA HIS A 151 4.38 -14.46 -14.68
C HIS A 151 5.23 -15.25 -15.69
N ALA A 152 5.33 -14.79 -16.94
CA ALA A 152 6.10 -15.45 -17.97
C ALA A 152 7.60 -15.49 -17.59
N PRO A 153 8.20 -16.68 -17.39
CA PRO A 153 9.59 -16.79 -16.99
C PRO A 153 10.49 -16.24 -18.11
N LEU A 154 11.43 -15.38 -17.73
CA LEU A 154 12.37 -14.72 -18.66
C LEU A 154 11.67 -13.91 -19.76
N LEU A 155 10.43 -13.45 -19.52
CA LEU A 155 9.62 -12.67 -20.48
C LEU A 155 9.40 -13.44 -21.79
N ARG A 156 9.13 -14.74 -21.71
CA ARG A 156 8.96 -15.63 -22.86
C ARG A 156 7.59 -16.28 -22.83
N VAL A 157 6.86 -16.14 -23.94
CA VAL A 157 5.51 -16.71 -24.12
C VAL A 157 5.49 -17.57 -25.38
N SER A 158 4.84 -18.72 -25.32
CA SER A 158 4.69 -19.60 -26.50
C SER A 158 3.70 -19.01 -27.51
N ASP A 159 3.75 -19.46 -28.76
CA ASP A 159 2.74 -19.03 -29.74
C ASP A 159 1.33 -19.47 -29.36
N ALA A 160 1.19 -20.67 -28.77
CA ALA A 160 -0.10 -21.18 -28.28
C ALA A 160 -0.68 -20.27 -27.19
N ASP A 161 0.10 -19.94 -26.16
CA ASP A 161 -0.33 -19.05 -25.08
C ASP A 161 -0.72 -17.66 -25.60
N LYS A 162 0.03 -17.13 -26.58
CA LYS A 162 -0.32 -15.87 -27.23
C LYS A 162 -1.65 -15.97 -27.98
N VAL A 163 -1.88 -17.04 -28.74
CA VAL A 163 -3.13 -17.23 -29.48
C VAL A 163 -4.32 -17.35 -28.52
N ASP A 164 -4.20 -18.17 -27.48
CA ASP A 164 -5.24 -18.37 -26.48
C ASP A 164 -5.56 -17.08 -25.72
N ALA A 165 -4.53 -16.28 -25.46
CA ALA A 165 -4.69 -14.96 -24.85
C ALA A 165 -5.45 -13.99 -25.73
N PHE A 166 -5.10 -13.88 -27.02
CA PHE A 166 -5.83 -13.02 -27.96
C PHE A 166 -7.30 -13.44 -28.06
N ALA A 167 -7.57 -14.74 -28.13
CA ALA A 167 -8.93 -15.26 -28.13
C ALA A 167 -9.69 -14.87 -26.85
N SER A 168 -9.05 -15.00 -25.68
CA SER A 168 -9.65 -14.65 -24.38
C SER A 168 -9.97 -13.15 -24.26
N LEU A 169 -9.02 -12.29 -24.68
CA LEU A 169 -9.17 -10.83 -24.63
C LEU A 169 -10.22 -10.34 -25.63
N THR A 170 -10.22 -10.85 -26.85
CA THR A 170 -11.24 -10.52 -27.86
C THR A 170 -12.62 -11.00 -27.42
N SER A 171 -12.73 -12.20 -26.87
CA SER A 171 -14.01 -12.73 -26.34
C SER A 171 -14.59 -11.83 -25.26
N LEU A 172 -13.76 -11.32 -24.34
CA LEU A 172 -14.18 -10.34 -23.33
C LEU A 172 -14.74 -9.08 -23.98
N LEU A 173 -14.02 -8.45 -24.92
CA LEU A 173 -14.47 -7.22 -25.57
C LEU A 173 -15.74 -7.42 -26.42
N GLN A 174 -15.94 -8.62 -26.96
CA GLN A 174 -17.14 -9.00 -27.70
C GLN A 174 -18.35 -9.31 -26.79
N ASP A 175 -18.21 -9.19 -25.46
CA ASP A 175 -19.35 -9.34 -24.57
C ASP A 175 -20.46 -8.32 -24.90
N PRO A 176 -21.74 -8.74 -24.95
CA PRO A 176 -22.84 -7.84 -25.31
C PRO A 176 -22.96 -6.61 -24.40
N GLU A 177 -22.54 -6.71 -23.14
CA GLU A 177 -22.51 -5.56 -22.22
C GLU A 177 -21.47 -4.50 -22.64
N LEU A 178 -20.42 -4.89 -23.38
CA LEU A 178 -19.29 -4.04 -23.75
C LEU A 178 -19.30 -3.61 -25.23
N ASN A 179 -19.63 -4.54 -26.14
CA ASN A 179 -19.41 -4.40 -27.58
C ASN A 179 -20.26 -3.30 -28.27
N GLY A 180 -21.21 -2.71 -27.55
CA GLY A 180 -21.94 -1.53 -28.02
C GLY A 180 -21.12 -0.23 -27.96
N ASP A 181 -20.01 -0.21 -27.22
CA ASP A 181 -19.17 0.98 -27.07
C ASP A 181 -18.14 1.10 -28.20
N LYS A 182 -17.96 2.32 -28.73
CA LYS A 182 -17.02 2.59 -29.82
C LYS A 182 -15.57 2.29 -29.44
N HIS A 183 -15.14 2.63 -28.23
CA HIS A 183 -13.77 2.38 -27.78
C HIS A 183 -13.48 0.88 -27.67
N VAL A 184 -14.49 0.08 -27.32
CA VAL A 184 -14.40 -1.38 -27.31
C VAL A 184 -14.26 -1.92 -28.74
N GLN A 185 -15.04 -1.40 -29.69
CA GLN A 185 -14.94 -1.79 -31.10
C GLN A 185 -13.58 -1.40 -31.72
N ASP A 186 -13.08 -0.20 -31.42
CA ASP A 186 -11.76 0.26 -31.85
C ASP A 186 -10.65 -0.66 -31.27
N ALA A 187 -10.78 -1.07 -30.00
CA ALA A 187 -9.86 -2.02 -29.38
C ALA A 187 -9.91 -3.41 -30.03
N ILE A 188 -11.10 -3.92 -30.41
CA ILE A 188 -11.23 -5.18 -31.16
C ILE A 188 -10.52 -5.07 -32.52
N MET A 189 -10.69 -3.96 -33.23
CA MET A 189 -10.01 -3.72 -34.50
C MET A 189 -8.48 -3.66 -34.32
N GLU A 190 -8.00 -2.97 -33.30
CA GLU A 190 -6.56 -2.88 -33.01
C GLU A 190 -5.97 -4.25 -32.61
N LEU A 191 -6.69 -5.06 -31.82
CA LEU A 191 -6.28 -6.44 -31.49
C LEU A 191 -6.16 -7.31 -32.74
N ASN A 192 -7.16 -7.26 -33.62
CA ASN A 192 -7.14 -8.01 -34.88
C ASN A 192 -5.99 -7.55 -35.78
N SER A 193 -5.71 -6.24 -35.84
CA SER A 193 -4.54 -5.75 -36.59
C SER A 193 -3.23 -6.26 -35.98
N LEU A 194 -3.13 -6.22 -34.66
CA LEU A 194 -1.95 -6.68 -33.93
C LEU A 194 -1.68 -8.18 -34.10
N SER A 195 -2.72 -9.02 -34.17
CA SER A 195 -2.56 -10.47 -34.33
C SER A 195 -1.96 -10.88 -35.68
N HIS A 196 -2.14 -10.05 -36.72
CA HIS A 196 -1.65 -10.29 -38.07
C HIS A 196 -0.33 -9.54 -38.37
N THR A 197 0.12 -8.67 -37.46
CA THR A 197 1.32 -7.87 -37.66
C THR A 197 2.57 -8.69 -37.31
N CYS A 198 3.44 -8.94 -38.29
CA CYS A 198 4.77 -9.47 -38.03
C CYS A 198 5.63 -8.36 -37.40
N LEU A 199 6.09 -8.59 -36.17
CA LEU A 199 7.02 -7.73 -35.43
C LEU A 199 8.42 -7.70 -36.10
N ALA A 200 8.51 -7.19 -37.32
CA ALA A 200 9.74 -6.66 -37.90
C ALA A 200 9.85 -5.15 -37.68
N VAL A 201 8.79 -4.51 -37.17
CA VAL A 201 8.68 -3.06 -36.85
C VAL A 201 8.91 -2.81 -35.35
N ILE A 202 9.87 -3.53 -34.75
CA ILE A 202 9.98 -3.72 -33.29
C ILE A 202 10.48 -2.50 -32.51
N GLU A 203 11.26 -1.60 -33.10
CA GLU A 203 11.97 -0.58 -32.31
C GLU A 203 11.02 0.44 -31.63
N GLU A 204 9.93 0.81 -32.30
CA GLU A 204 9.00 1.84 -31.79
C GLU A 204 8.05 1.30 -30.71
N LYS A 205 7.53 0.08 -30.90
CA LYS A 205 6.65 -0.58 -29.91
C LYS A 205 7.40 -1.12 -28.71
N GLU A 206 8.67 -1.53 -28.87
CA GLU A 206 9.51 -1.91 -27.73
C GLU A 206 9.80 -0.69 -26.85
N LEU A 207 10.01 0.50 -27.43
CA LEU A 207 10.21 1.74 -26.69
C LEU A 207 8.97 2.15 -25.90
N GLU A 208 7.77 2.07 -26.49
CA GLU A 208 6.51 2.35 -25.76
C GLU A 208 6.32 1.40 -24.57
N LEU A 209 6.54 0.10 -24.78
CA LEU A 209 6.42 -0.90 -23.71
C LEU A 209 7.49 -0.74 -22.65
N PHE A 210 8.74 -0.40 -23.01
CA PHE A 210 9.78 -0.10 -22.02
C PHE A 210 9.52 1.19 -21.26
N VAL A 211 9.03 2.25 -21.92
CA VAL A 211 8.65 3.50 -21.25
C VAL A 211 7.53 3.25 -20.24
N GLN A 212 6.58 2.39 -20.60
CA GLN A 212 5.48 2.03 -19.71
C GLN A 212 5.91 1.10 -18.58
N LEU A 213 6.68 0.05 -18.86
CA LEU A 213 7.27 -0.81 -17.83
C LEU A 213 8.17 0.00 -16.88
N ARG A 214 8.92 0.97 -17.40
CA ARG A 214 9.72 1.91 -16.58
C ARG A 214 8.84 2.81 -15.73
N ARG A 215 7.65 3.21 -16.21
CA ARG A 215 6.68 3.97 -15.42
C ARG A 215 6.11 3.11 -14.29
N GLU A 216 5.67 1.89 -14.60
CA GLU A 216 5.11 0.95 -13.63
C GLU A 216 6.16 0.54 -12.57
N LEU A 217 7.36 0.15 -12.99
CA LEU A 217 8.48 -0.12 -12.07
C LEU A 217 8.90 1.13 -11.29
N GLY A 218 8.85 2.31 -11.91
CA GLY A 218 9.13 3.57 -11.23
C GLY A 218 8.12 3.86 -10.12
N GLN A 219 6.84 3.60 -10.38
CA GLN A 219 5.78 3.70 -9.37
C GLN A 219 5.97 2.67 -8.26
N ASP A 220 6.30 1.42 -8.59
CA ASP A 220 6.57 0.37 -7.60
C ASP A 220 7.79 0.72 -6.72
N ILE A 221 8.85 1.31 -7.28
CA ILE A 221 10.02 1.79 -6.52
C ILE A 221 9.65 2.95 -5.60
N VAL A 222 8.85 3.91 -6.07
CA VAL A 222 8.38 5.04 -5.24
C VAL A 222 7.48 4.53 -4.11
N SER A 223 6.58 3.60 -4.39
CA SER A 223 5.74 2.90 -3.42
C SER A 223 6.58 2.20 -2.36
N LEU A 224 7.52 1.34 -2.77
CA LEU A 224 8.45 0.65 -1.86
C LEU A 224 9.25 1.63 -1.01
N GLY A 225 9.69 2.74 -1.60
CA GLY A 225 10.39 3.80 -0.88
C GLY A 225 9.51 4.51 0.15
N SER A 226 8.23 4.72 -0.15
CA SER A 226 7.26 5.29 0.79
C SER A 226 6.98 4.31 1.94
N ASP A 227 6.70 3.04 1.62
CA ASP A 227 6.42 2.01 2.63
C ASP A 227 7.60 1.87 3.60
N LEU A 228 8.82 1.83 3.05
CA LEU A 228 10.04 1.73 3.85
C LEU A 228 10.29 2.99 4.67
N LYS A 229 9.93 4.18 4.16
CA LYS A 229 9.99 5.43 4.90
C LYS A 229 8.98 5.44 6.06
N ASP A 230 7.77 4.95 5.85
CA ASP A 230 6.73 4.89 6.87
C ASP A 230 7.07 3.87 7.95
N GLU A 231 7.59 2.68 7.58
CA GLU A 231 8.07 1.66 8.52
C GLU A 231 9.26 2.18 9.36
N VAL A 232 10.25 2.81 8.71
CA VAL A 232 11.38 3.44 9.41
C VAL A 232 10.90 4.57 10.31
N GLY A 233 9.94 5.38 9.86
CA GLY A 233 9.33 6.44 10.66
C GLY A 233 8.65 5.91 11.93
N ALA A 234 7.84 4.85 11.79
CA ALA A 234 7.19 4.20 12.92
C ALA A 234 8.21 3.61 13.92
N ASN A 235 9.26 2.96 13.41
CA ASN A 235 10.32 2.41 14.25
C ASN A 235 11.11 3.51 14.98
N ILE A 236 11.37 4.66 14.33
CA ILE A 236 12.03 5.81 14.96
C ILE A 236 11.17 6.36 16.10
N GLU A 237 9.87 6.53 15.91
CA GLU A 237 8.98 7.02 16.97
C GLU A 237 8.88 6.02 18.13
N GLN A 238 8.79 4.71 17.84
CA GLN A 238 8.83 3.68 18.87
C GLN A 238 10.14 3.72 19.69
N ILE A 239 11.29 3.87 19.03
CA ILE A 239 12.59 4.00 19.70
C ILE A 239 12.63 5.27 20.55
N LYS A 240 12.13 6.41 20.04
CA LYS A 240 12.07 7.66 20.82
C LYS A 240 11.22 7.50 22.08
N ASP A 241 10.07 6.85 21.99
CA ASP A 241 9.20 6.63 23.14
C ASP A 241 9.83 5.66 24.14
N GLN A 242 10.50 4.60 23.67
CA GLN A 242 11.30 3.72 24.54
C GLN A 242 12.44 4.48 25.23
N MET A 243 13.15 5.37 24.50
CA MET A 243 14.21 6.21 25.08
C MET A 243 13.67 7.17 26.14
N LYS A 244 12.50 7.77 25.93
CA LYS A 244 11.84 8.61 26.95
C LYS A 244 11.49 7.78 28.19
N GLY A 245 10.92 6.59 28.00
CA GLY A 245 10.60 5.68 29.11
C GLY A 245 11.85 5.26 29.91
N LEU A 246 12.97 5.02 29.23
CA LEU A 246 14.27 4.76 29.85
C LEU A 246 14.80 5.99 30.61
N ASP A 247 14.71 7.19 30.04
CA ASP A 247 15.13 8.43 30.70
C ASP A 247 14.30 8.72 31.96
N GLU A 248 12.98 8.51 31.90
CA GLU A 248 12.09 8.59 33.06
C GLU A 248 12.43 7.52 34.12
N PHE A 249 12.72 6.29 33.71
CA PHE A 249 13.13 5.22 34.63
C PHE A 249 14.46 5.56 35.33
N VAL A 250 15.45 6.09 34.59
CA VAL A 250 16.74 6.52 35.15
C VAL A 250 16.53 7.69 36.13
N LYS A 251 15.71 8.69 35.78
CA LYS A 251 15.38 9.82 36.66
C LYS A 251 14.62 9.39 37.92
N LYS A 252 13.77 8.37 37.80
CA LYS A 252 12.99 7.82 38.92
C LYS A 252 13.75 6.76 39.70
N SER A 253 14.96 6.36 39.26
CA SER A 253 15.71 5.33 39.95
C SER A 253 16.03 5.81 41.38
N GLU A 254 15.59 5.02 42.35
CA GLU A 254 15.76 5.25 43.80
C GLU A 254 17.23 5.44 44.19
N LEU A 255 18.16 5.06 43.31
CA LEU A 255 19.59 5.27 43.43
C LEU A 255 19.99 6.74 43.62
N GLN A 256 19.31 7.71 43.00
CA GLN A 256 19.63 9.13 43.22
C GLN A 256 19.22 9.61 44.62
N ASP A 257 18.08 9.13 45.12
CA ASP A 257 17.59 9.49 46.44
C ASP A 257 18.33 8.74 47.55
N ASP A 258 18.72 7.49 47.29
CA ASP A 258 19.60 6.69 48.15
C ASP A 258 20.98 7.32 48.24
N LEU A 259 21.57 7.79 47.13
CA LEU A 259 22.86 8.50 47.14
C LEU A 259 22.80 9.76 48.00
N LYS A 260 21.75 10.60 47.84
CA LYS A 260 21.55 11.78 48.70
C LYS A 260 21.35 11.41 50.16
N THR A 261 20.69 10.29 50.42
CA THR A 261 20.47 9.79 51.78
C THR A 261 21.78 9.30 52.41
N PHE A 262 22.61 8.59 51.65
CA PHE A 262 23.94 8.17 52.09
C PHE A 262 24.86 9.37 52.30
N GLU A 263 24.85 10.36 51.41
CA GLU A 263 25.63 11.58 51.53
C GLU A 263 25.27 12.35 52.83
N LYS A 264 23.98 12.49 53.15
CA LYS A 264 23.54 13.07 54.43
C LYS A 264 24.03 12.27 55.65
N LYS A 265 24.03 10.93 55.58
CA LYS A 265 24.52 10.08 56.67
C LYS A 265 26.03 10.22 56.86
N ILE A 266 26.79 10.31 55.77
CA ILE A 266 28.24 10.52 55.81
C ILE A 266 28.55 11.87 56.48
N ASN A 267 27.90 12.95 56.04
CA ASN A 267 28.11 14.27 56.63
C ASN A 267 27.76 14.29 58.12
N HIS A 268 26.67 13.65 58.52
CA HIS A 268 26.30 13.56 59.94
C HIS A 268 27.30 12.75 60.78
N LEU A 269 27.86 11.68 60.21
CA LEU A 269 28.92 10.90 60.86
C LEU A 269 30.21 11.71 60.97
N GLU A 270 30.56 12.50 59.96
CA GLU A 270 31.72 13.39 59.98
C GLU A 270 31.58 14.46 61.05
N ASP A 271 30.45 15.16 61.11
CA ASP A 271 30.15 16.16 62.14
C ASP A 271 30.19 15.56 63.56
N SER A 272 29.60 14.37 63.74
CA SER A 272 29.61 13.66 65.03
C SER A 272 31.02 13.24 65.44
N THR A 273 31.84 12.79 64.48
CA THR A 273 33.23 12.39 64.73
C THR A 273 34.08 13.60 65.09
N ASN A 274 33.93 14.71 64.37
CA ASN A 274 34.62 15.96 64.63
C ASN A 274 34.25 16.52 66.01
N SER A 275 32.97 16.54 66.36
CA SER A 275 32.53 16.96 67.70
C SER A 275 33.10 16.08 68.82
N ARG A 276 33.18 14.75 68.61
CA ARG A 276 33.81 13.84 69.57
C ARG A 276 35.33 14.05 69.67
N LEU A 277 35.99 14.36 68.57
CA LEU A 277 37.42 14.71 68.56
C LEU A 277 37.65 16.01 69.35
N GLU A 278 36.86 17.05 69.11
CA GLU A 278 36.93 18.30 69.89
C GLU A 278 36.70 18.07 71.39
N HIS A 279 35.73 17.22 71.74
CA HIS A 279 35.49 16.84 73.13
C HIS A 279 36.68 16.09 73.75
N LEU A 280 37.33 15.21 72.99
CA LEU A 280 38.53 14.50 73.45
C LEU A 280 39.74 15.43 73.56
N GLU A 281 39.96 16.32 72.60
CA GLU A 281 41.00 17.34 72.65
C GLU A 281 40.82 18.26 73.86
N LYS A 282 39.59 18.66 74.14
CA LYS A 282 39.24 19.42 75.34
C LYS A 282 39.51 18.61 76.62
N ALA A 283 39.11 17.33 76.67
CA ALA A 283 39.36 16.47 77.82
C ALA A 283 40.86 16.19 78.04
N ILE A 284 41.67 16.13 76.98
CA ILE A 284 43.14 16.04 77.06
C ILE A 284 43.73 17.35 77.56
N SER A 285 43.24 18.49 77.08
CA SER A 285 43.69 19.82 77.52
C SER A 285 43.27 20.16 78.96
N GLU A 286 42.16 19.60 79.45
CA GLU A 286 41.63 19.78 80.81
C GLU A 286 42.06 18.66 81.76
N SER A 287 42.79 17.65 81.27
CA SER A 287 43.38 16.62 82.13
C SER A 287 44.47 17.26 83.01
N PRO A 288 44.38 17.14 84.34
CA PRO A 288 45.37 17.72 85.23
C PRO A 288 46.76 17.21 84.88
N GLN A 289 47.70 18.14 84.65
CA GLN A 289 49.12 17.80 84.71
C GLN A 289 49.36 17.18 86.08
N ILE A 290 49.64 15.88 86.11
CA ILE A 290 50.28 15.27 87.26
C ILE A 290 51.68 15.88 87.28
N SER A 291 51.77 17.03 87.96
CA SER A 291 53.02 17.61 88.39
C SER A 291 53.65 16.61 89.35
N CYS A 292 54.57 15.81 88.82
CA CYS A 292 55.64 15.24 89.63
C CYS A 292 56.46 16.41 90.17
N ASP A 293 56.07 16.95 91.32
CA ASP A 293 56.97 17.78 92.13
C ASP A 293 57.98 16.86 92.82
N VAL A 294 59.03 16.57 92.05
CA VAL A 294 60.34 16.23 92.58
C VAL A 294 61.00 17.54 92.99
N SER A 295 61.01 17.86 94.29
CA SER A 295 62.04 18.69 94.93
C SER A 295 61.98 18.57 96.46
N LYS A 296 62.93 17.84 97.05
CA LYS A 296 64.08 18.35 97.85
C LYS A 296 63.74 18.68 99.32
N SER A 297 63.93 17.70 100.21
CA SER A 297 64.99 17.65 101.24
C SER A 297 64.77 16.47 102.18
#